data_AF-A0A536DEZ8-F1
#
_entry.id   AF-A0A536DEZ8-F1
#
_cell.length_a   1.000
_cell.length_b   1.000
_cell.length_c   1.000
_cell.angle_alpha   90.00
_cell.angle_beta   90.00
_cell.angle_gamma   90.00
#
_symmetry.space_group_name_H-M   'P 1'
#
loop_
_entity.id
_entity.type
_entity.pdbx_description
1 polymer ?
#
loop_
_entity_poly.entity_id
_entity_poly.type
_entity_poly.pdbx_seq_one_letter_code
_entity_poly.pdbx_strand_id
1 'polypeptide(L)' 'MTVKALTSDVYGTVVDWRSAILGEGSALRPSLDWAQLADAWRGLYRPTLDRVTRGELA' A
#
# COMPACT_ATOMS: atom_id res chain seq x y z
N MET A 1 -27.30 -19.65 11.96
CA MET A 1 -26.10 -19.79 11.11
C MET A 1 -24.89 -19.35 11.93
N THR A 2 -23.83 -20.16 11.94
CA THR A 2 -22.58 -19.85 12.66
C THR A 2 -21.51 -19.42 11.64
N VAL A 3 -20.83 -18.31 11.90
CA VAL A 3 -19.70 -17.85 11.07
C VAL A 3 -18.58 -18.89 11.13
N LYS A 4 -18.08 -19.31 9.97
CA LYS A 4 -17.02 -20.33 9.84
C LYS A 4 -15.64 -19.75 9.54
N ALA A 5 -15.58 -18.54 8.99
CA ALA A 5 -14.33 -17.86 8.67
C ALA A 5 -14.53 -16.34 8.78
N LEU A 6 -13.47 -15.67 9.24
CA LEU A 6 -13.34 -14.22 9.21
C LEU A 6 -12.03 -13.91 8.48
N THR A 7 -12.13 -13.21 7.35
CA THR A 7 -10.97 -12.73 6.60
C THR A 7 -10.95 -11.21 6.67
N SER A 8 -9.74 -10.66 6.61
CA SER A 8 -9.55 -9.21 6.63
C SER A 8 -8.58 -8.84 5.54
N ASP A 9 -8.93 -7.78 4.81
CA ASP A 9 -7.91 -7.01 4.11
C ASP A 9 -6.86 -6.52 5.11
N VAL A 10 -5.62 -6.32 4.66
CA VAL A 10 -4.48 -6.03 5.54
C VAL A 10 -4.10 -4.55 5.49
N TYR A 11 -3.81 -4.03 4.30
CA TYR A 11 -3.23 -2.69 4.14
C TYR A 11 -4.28 -1.59 4.30
N GLY A 12 -4.22 -0.86 5.41
CA GLY A 12 -5.18 0.20 5.78
C GLY A 12 -6.33 -0.31 6.64
N THR A 13 -6.64 -1.61 6.58
CA THR A 13 -7.64 -2.25 7.44
C THR A 13 -7.03 -2.75 8.76
N VAL A 14 -5.88 -3.45 8.70
CA VAL A 14 -5.20 -4.03 9.88
C VAL A 14 -3.93 -3.26 10.22
N VAL A 15 -3.23 -2.70 9.22
CA VAL A 15 -1.97 -1.97 9.42
C VAL A 15 -2.01 -0.56 8.87
N ASP A 16 -1.40 0.38 9.61
CA ASP A 16 -1.06 1.71 9.11
C ASP A 16 0.27 1.65 8.34
N TRP A 17 0.16 1.27 7.07
CA TRP A 17 1.32 1.17 6.17
C TRP A 17 1.93 2.54 5.85
N ARG A 18 1.14 3.62 5.88
CA ARG A 18 1.60 4.94 5.45
C ARG A 18 2.56 5.50 6.49
N SER A 19 2.17 5.50 7.76
CA SER A 19 3.04 5.99 8.84
C SER A 19 4.32 5.17 8.95
N ALA A 20 4.27 3.85 8.71
CA ALA A 20 5.46 3.00 8.68
C ALA A 20 6.45 3.44 7.59
N ILE A 21 5.98 3.69 6.36
CA ILE A 21 6.83 4.18 5.27
C ILE A 21 7.44 5.55 5.60
N LEU A 22 6.65 6.47 6.16
CA LEU A 22 7.14 7.79 6.53
C LEU A 22 8.21 7.70 7.63
N GLY A 23 7.99 6.88 8.65
CA GLY A 23 8.92 6.71 9.76
C GLY A 23 10.23 6.08 9.33
N GLU A 24 10.17 4.89 8.72
CA GLU A 24 11.35 4.16 8.25
C GLU A 24 12.09 4.92 7.15
N GLY A 25 11.34 5.52 6.22
CA GLY A 25 11.89 6.36 5.18
C GLY A 25 12.63 7.56 5.76
N SER A 26 12.00 8.29 6.68
CA SER A 26 12.64 9.46 7.31
C SER A 26 13.90 9.07 8.08
N ALA A 27 13.93 7.90 8.72
CA ALA A 27 15.13 7.37 9.37
C ALA A 27 16.24 7.03 8.36
N LEU A 28 15.88 6.50 7.19
CA LEU A 28 16.83 6.14 6.13
C LEU A 28 17.37 7.36 5.37
N ARG A 29 16.49 8.31 5.00
CA ARG A 29 16.84 9.51 4.25
C ARG A 29 15.93 10.69 4.66
N PRO A 30 16.31 11.47 5.68
CA PRO A 30 15.46 12.53 6.23
C PRO A 30 15.12 13.67 5.26
N SER A 31 15.92 13.87 4.21
CA SER A 31 15.78 14.99 3.27
C SER A 31 14.76 14.75 2.15
N LEU A 32 14.17 13.56 2.06
CA LEU A 32 13.16 13.22 1.05
C LEU A 32 11.75 13.49 1.57
N ASP A 33 10.86 13.99 0.72
CA ASP A 33 9.43 14.06 1.03
C ASP A 33 8.80 12.66 0.94
N TRP A 34 8.83 11.95 2.07
CA TRP A 34 8.27 10.61 2.18
C TRP A 34 6.75 10.56 2.11
N ALA A 35 6.06 11.66 2.44
CA ALA A 35 4.62 11.75 2.27
C ALA A 35 4.27 11.72 0.79
N GLN A 36 4.90 12.61 0.00
CA GLN A 36 4.70 12.64 -1.44
C GLN A 36 5.10 11.31 -2.10
N LEU A 37 6.22 10.70 -1.70
CA LEU A 37 6.65 9.42 -2.25
C LEU A 37 5.65 8.30 -1.92
N ALA A 38 5.21 8.18 -0.66
CA ALA A 38 4.27 7.14 -0.25
C ALA A 38 2.94 7.25 -1.00
N ASP A 39 2.42 8.48 -1.13
CA ASP A 39 1.15 8.74 -1.80
C ASP A 39 1.27 8.47 -3.31
N ALA A 40 2.37 8.92 -3.95
CA ALA A 40 2.64 8.63 -5.35
C ALA A 40 2.81 7.13 -5.60
N TRP A 41 3.54 6.42 -4.75
CA TRP A 41 3.75 4.98 -4.85
C TRP A 41 2.43 4.21 -4.69
N ARG A 42 1.61 4.57 -3.70
CA ARG A 42 0.28 3.97 -3.52
C ARG A 42 -0.63 4.25 -4.71
N GLY A 43 -0.53 5.44 -5.30
CA GLY A 43 -1.27 5.83 -6.50
C GLY A 43 -1.01 4.92 -7.71
N LEU A 44 0.16 4.27 -7.78
CA LEU A 44 0.50 3.32 -8.84
C LEU A 44 -0.18 1.95 -8.66
N TYR A 45 -0.63 1.60 -7.46
CA TYR A 45 -1.12 0.26 -7.14
C TYR A 45 -2.33 -0.13 -8.00
N ARG A 46 -3.39 0.69 -7.99
CA ARG A 46 -4.62 0.35 -8.71
C ARG A 46 -4.44 0.34 -10.23
N PRO A 47 -3.84 1.36 -10.87
CA PRO A 47 -3.59 1.34 -12.31
C PRO A 47 -2.74 0.14 -12.74
N THR A 48 -1.75 -0.26 -11.93
CA THR A 48 -0.90 -1.43 -12.23
C THR A 48 -1.70 -2.72 -12.14
N LEU A 49 -2.52 -2.90 -11.10
CA LEU A 49 -3.40 -4.07 -10.96
C LEU A 49 -4.43 -4.16 -12.09
N ASP A 50 -4.98 -3.03 -12.53
CA ASP A 50 -5.93 -3.01 -13.63
C ASP A 50 -5.26 -3.51 -14.93
N ARG A 51 -3.99 -3.16 -15.18
CA ARG A 51 -3.22 -3.65 -16.32
C ARG A 51 -2.97 -5.16 -16.24
N VAL A 52 -2.60 -5.68 -15.07
CA VAL A 52 -2.47 -7.14 -14.85
C VAL A 52 -3.80 -7.84 -15.10
N THR A 53 -4.90 -7.28 -14.61
CA THR A 53 -6.25 -7.83 -14.78
C THR A 53 -6.66 -7.87 -16.26
N ARG A 54 -6.21 -6.90 -17.07
CA ARG A 54 -6.40 -6.90 -18.53
C ARG A 54 -5.40 -7.76 -19.30
N GLY A 55 -4.42 -8.38 -18.62
CA GLY A 55 -3.36 -9.17 -19.24
C GLY A 55 -2.30 -8.34 -19.98
N GLU A 56 -2.20 -7.05 -19.69
CA GLU A 56 -1.25 -6.11 -20.31
C GLU A 56 0.13 -6.10 -19.62
N LEU A 57 0.21 -6.76 -18.47
CA LEU A 57 1.42 -6.95 -17.66
C LEU A 57 1.48 -8.41 -17.22
N ALA A 58 2.67 -9.00 -17.31
CA ALA A 58 2.96 -10.39 -16.95
C ALA A 58 3.66 -10.47 -15.58
#